data_AF-A0A2A2KN73-F1
#
_entry.id   AF-A0A2A2KN73-F1
#
_cell.length_a   1.000
_cell.length_b   1.000
_cell.length_c   1.000
_cell.angle_alpha   90.00
_cell.angle_beta   90.00
_cell.angle_gamma   90.00
#
_symmetry.space_group_name_H-M   'P 1'
#
loop_
_entity.id
_entity.type
_entity.pdbx_description
1 polymer ?
#
loop_
_entity_poly.entity_id
_entity_poly.type
_entity_poly.pdbx_seq_one_letter_code
_entity_poly.pdbx_strand_id
1 'polypeptide(L)'
;MQNGELSSNGEYKDKQGGGAGLPLTKSENNEGKKLTNLTMLDLSHNKLRSLPAELGDMISLCHLYLNHNQLRVLPYELGKLFRIQTLGLAGNPLSPEISKIYHESNGAHKLLQFLLDHLASQFF
;
A
#
# COMPACT_ATOMS: atom_id res chain seq x y z
N MET A 1 -39.55 3.82 75.64
CA MET A 1 -40.56 3.80 74.57
C MET A 1 -39.83 3.35 73.33
N GLN A 2 -39.92 2.08 72.96
CA GLN A 2 -40.93 1.68 71.99
C GLN A 2 -40.18 1.27 70.73
N ASN A 3 -40.22 1.92 69.58
CA ASN A 3 -40.62 1.24 68.35
C ASN A 3 -39.35 0.87 67.54
N GLY A 4 -39.11 -0.30 66.93
CA GLY A 4 -39.83 -1.55 66.69
C GLY A 4 -38.98 -2.32 65.66
N GLU A 5 -38.76 -3.61 65.87
CA GLU A 5 -37.94 -4.48 64.99
C GLU A 5 -38.60 -4.68 63.61
N LEU A 6 -37.77 -4.84 62.57
CA LEU A 6 -38.07 -5.70 61.42
C LEU A 6 -36.74 -6.28 60.89
N SER A 7 -36.58 -7.58 61.06
CA SER A 7 -35.54 -8.42 60.45
C SER A 7 -36.04 -8.94 59.10
N SER A 8 -35.22 -8.92 58.06
CA SER A 8 -35.19 -9.98 57.03
C SER A 8 -34.13 -9.70 55.95
N ASN A 9 -33.11 -10.54 55.93
CA ASN A 9 -32.32 -11.04 54.79
C ASN A 9 -32.57 -10.41 53.42
N GLY A 10 -31.49 -9.92 52.79
CA GLY A 10 -31.45 -9.56 51.37
C GLY A 10 -30.03 -9.27 50.90
N GLU A 11 -29.28 -10.34 50.63
CA GLU A 11 -28.14 -10.44 49.69
C GLU A 11 -27.30 -9.18 49.42
N TYR A 12 -26.06 -9.17 49.93
CA TYR A 12 -24.99 -8.34 49.38
C TYR A 12 -24.70 -8.79 47.94
N LYS A 13 -25.13 -8.01 46.94
CA LYS A 13 -24.66 -8.17 45.56
C LYS A 13 -23.39 -7.35 45.35
N ASP A 14 -22.35 -8.09 44.96
CA ASP A 14 -21.09 -7.64 44.39
C ASP A 14 -21.26 -6.46 43.44
N LYS A 15 -20.43 -5.42 43.62
CA LYS A 15 -19.65 -4.84 42.52
C LYS A 15 -18.30 -4.41 43.08
N GLN A 16 -17.34 -5.34 43.01
CA GLN A 16 -15.93 -4.99 43.07
C GLN A 16 -15.69 -3.84 42.08
N GLY A 17 -15.32 -2.68 42.61
CA GLY A 17 -14.69 -1.60 41.86
C GLY A 17 -13.28 -2.03 41.46
N GLY A 18 -13.18 -3.08 40.64
CA GLY A 18 -11.99 -3.42 39.90
C GLY A 18 -11.90 -2.45 38.74
N GLY A 19 -11.35 -1.25 38.99
CA GLY A 19 -10.79 -0.41 37.95
C GLY A 19 -9.61 -1.15 37.33
N ALA A 20 -9.88 -2.19 36.56
CA ALA A 20 -8.93 -2.75 35.64
C ALA A 20 -8.65 -1.63 34.64
N GLY A 21 -7.54 -0.92 34.86
CA GLY A 21 -6.86 -0.23 33.80
C GLY A 21 -6.56 -1.28 32.74
N LEU A 22 -7.49 -1.46 31.82
CA LEU A 22 -7.25 -2.17 30.58
C LEU A 22 -5.96 -1.56 30.05
N PRO A 23 -4.88 -2.34 29.84
CA PRO A 23 -3.78 -1.81 29.07
C PRO A 23 -4.44 -1.41 27.75
N LEU A 24 -4.43 -0.11 27.46
CA LEU A 24 -4.71 0.42 26.13
C LEU A 24 -3.75 -0.36 25.24
N THR A 25 -4.27 -1.43 24.63
CA THR A 25 -3.54 -2.26 23.71
C THR A 25 -2.98 -1.29 22.72
N LYS A 26 -1.64 -1.21 22.66
CA LYS A 26 -0.90 -0.43 21.68
C LYS A 26 -1.70 -0.55 20.40
N SER A 27 -2.27 0.57 19.94
CA SER A 27 -2.91 0.60 18.63
C SER A 27 -1.85 0.05 17.71
N GLU A 28 -2.07 -1.17 17.20
CA GLU A 28 -1.21 -1.75 16.19
C GLU A 28 -1.31 -0.77 15.02
N ASN A 29 -0.33 0.10 14.97
CA ASN A 29 0.07 0.90 13.85
C ASN A 29 0.14 -0.08 12.68
N ASN A 30 -0.94 -0.09 11.89
CA ASN A 30 -1.00 -0.69 10.56
C ASN A 30 -0.02 0.10 9.67
N GLU A 31 1.27 -0.05 9.93
CA GLU A 31 2.31 0.37 9.01
C GLU A 31 2.17 -0.52 7.77
N GLY A 32 1.62 0.08 6.71
CA GLY A 32 1.66 -0.40 5.32
C GLY A 32 1.60 -1.92 5.14
N LYS A 33 0.45 -2.55 5.41
CA LYS A 33 0.21 -3.93 4.95
C LYS A 33 0.37 -3.96 3.42
N LYS A 34 1.52 -4.46 2.98
CA LYS A 34 1.87 -4.67 1.58
C LYS A 34 0.80 -5.56 0.95
N LEU A 35 0.16 -5.08 -0.11
CA LEU A 35 -0.89 -5.82 -0.82
C LEU A 35 -0.25 -6.92 -1.67
N THR A 36 0.23 -7.98 -1.01
CA THR A 36 1.02 -9.06 -1.62
C THR A 36 0.25 -9.90 -2.63
N ASN A 37 -1.08 -9.78 -2.69
CA ASN A 37 -1.94 -10.54 -3.62
C ASN A 37 -2.62 -9.65 -4.67
N LEU A 38 -2.31 -8.35 -4.74
CA LEU A 38 -2.92 -7.49 -5.73
C LEU A 38 -2.34 -7.81 -7.11
N THR A 39 -3.21 -8.18 -8.06
CA THR A 39 -2.82 -8.51 -9.44
C THR A 39 -3.13 -7.39 -10.42
N MET A 40 -4.04 -6.48 -10.08
CA MET A 40 -4.40 -5.33 -10.89
C MET A 40 -4.42 -4.07 -10.03
N LEU A 41 -3.74 -3.03 -10.51
CA LEU A 41 -3.76 -1.70 -9.93
C LEU A 41 -4.02 -0.68 -11.03
N ASP A 42 -5.14 0.03 -10.92
CA ASP A 42 -5.48 1.15 -11.79
C ASP A 42 -5.40 2.46 -11.03
N LEU A 43 -4.50 3.33 -11.49
CA LEU A 43 -4.27 4.69 -11.00
C LEU A 43 -4.44 5.71 -12.13
N SER A 44 -5.12 5.32 -13.22
CA SER A 44 -5.32 6.19 -14.38
C SER A 44 -6.15 7.43 -14.03
N HIS A 45 -6.01 8.50 -14.82
CA HIS A 45 -6.77 9.76 -14.68
C HIS A 45 -6.59 10.47 -13.33
N ASN A 46 -5.36 10.41 -12.80
CA ASN A 46 -4.99 11.14 -11.59
C ASN A 46 -4.02 12.28 -11.90
N LYS A 47 -3.47 12.90 -10.86
CA LYS A 47 -2.48 13.98 -10.96
C LYS A 47 -1.12 13.54 -10.40
N LEU A 48 -0.81 12.24 -10.48
CA LEU A 48 0.43 11.69 -9.94
C LEU A 48 1.64 12.26 -10.68
N ARG A 49 2.60 12.80 -9.94
CA ARG A 49 3.86 13.36 -10.48
C ARG A 49 5.05 12.42 -10.30
N SER A 50 4.94 11.52 -9.34
CA SER A 50 5.92 10.48 -9.01
C SER A 50 5.18 9.23 -8.55
N LEU A 51 5.91 8.11 -8.54
CA LEU A 51 5.46 6.86 -7.94
C LEU A 51 6.41 6.49 -6.79
N PRO A 52 5.90 5.89 -5.71
CA PRO A 52 6.73 5.38 -4.63
C PRO A 52 7.62 4.23 -5.11
N ALA A 53 8.83 4.12 -4.58
CA ALA A 53 9.74 3.01 -4.87
C ALA A 53 9.15 1.66 -4.43
N GLU A 54 8.35 1.68 -3.37
CA GLU A 54 7.61 0.54 -2.80
C GLU A 54 6.57 -0.04 -3.77
N LEU A 55 6.24 0.64 -4.88
CA LEU A 55 5.43 0.05 -5.94
C LEU A 55 6.13 -1.14 -6.60
N GLY A 56 7.46 -1.10 -6.73
CA GLY A 56 8.27 -2.20 -7.28
C GLY A 56 8.22 -3.47 -6.43
N ASP A 57 7.78 -3.33 -5.19
CA ASP A 57 7.72 -4.38 -4.21
C ASP A 57 6.42 -5.23 -4.35
N MET A 58 5.45 -4.76 -5.14
CA MET A 58 4.18 -5.44 -5.43
C MET A 58 4.34 -6.54 -6.50
N ILE A 59 5.19 -7.53 -6.22
CA ILE A 59 5.63 -8.59 -7.15
C ILE A 59 4.51 -9.46 -7.76
N SER A 60 3.30 -9.40 -7.21
CA SER A 60 2.13 -10.13 -7.73
C SER A 60 1.33 -9.36 -8.79
N LEU A 61 1.68 -8.08 -9.07
CA LEU A 61 0.98 -7.28 -10.07
C LEU A 61 1.21 -7.83 -11.48
N CYS A 62 0.10 -8.05 -12.18
CA CYS A 62 0.04 -8.41 -13.59
C CYS A 62 -0.42 -7.24 -14.46
N HIS A 63 -1.23 -6.33 -13.92
CA HIS A 63 -1.78 -5.21 -14.66
C HIS A 63 -1.58 -3.92 -13.86
N LEU A 64 -0.90 -2.94 -14.47
CA LEU A 64 -0.66 -1.63 -13.89
C LEU A 64 -1.08 -0.55 -14.90
N TYR A 65 -2.11 0.21 -14.57
CA TYR A 65 -2.59 1.30 -15.40
C TYR A 65 -2.28 2.63 -14.72
N LEU A 66 -1.49 3.45 -15.40
CA LEU A 66 -1.02 4.77 -14.95
C LEU A 66 -1.39 5.86 -15.96
N ASN A 67 -2.31 5.57 -16.88
CA ASN A 67 -2.62 6.45 -18.00
C ASN A 67 -3.13 7.81 -17.50
N HIS A 68 -2.88 8.87 -18.26
CA HIS A 68 -3.37 10.22 -17.98
C HIS A 68 -3.00 10.71 -16.56
N ASN A 69 -1.71 10.68 -16.26
CA ASN A 69 -1.11 11.28 -15.06
C ASN A 69 -0.08 12.37 -15.47
N GLN A 70 0.73 12.84 -14.52
CA GLN A 70 1.78 13.85 -14.73
C GLN A 70 3.18 13.25 -14.52
N LEU A 71 3.34 11.94 -14.76
CA LEU A 71 4.62 11.24 -14.57
C LEU A 71 5.63 11.69 -15.62
N ARG A 72 6.77 12.20 -15.16
CA ARG A 72 7.93 12.52 -16.02
C ARG A 72 9.00 11.43 -16.00
N VAL A 73 9.13 10.77 -14.86
CA VAL A 73 10.08 9.70 -14.59
C VAL A 73 9.36 8.56 -13.89
N LEU A 74 9.94 7.36 -13.93
CA LEU A 74 9.48 6.18 -13.21
C LEU A 74 10.57 5.75 -12.22
N PRO A 75 10.23 5.28 -11.01
CA PRO A 75 11.20 4.72 -10.08
C PRO A 75 11.84 3.47 -10.70
N TYR A 76 13.15 3.28 -10.50
CA TYR A 76 13.87 2.13 -11.04
C TYR A 76 13.37 0.81 -10.45
N GLU A 77 12.85 0.84 -9.22
CA GLU A 77 12.23 -0.29 -8.54
C GLU A 77 11.04 -0.85 -9.30
N LEU A 78 10.38 -0.06 -10.16
CA LEU A 78 9.30 -0.57 -11.01
C LEU A 78 9.77 -1.73 -11.90
N GLY A 79 11.06 -1.78 -12.26
CA GLY A 79 11.67 -2.90 -12.99
C GLY A 79 11.59 -4.25 -12.27
N LYS A 80 11.35 -4.27 -10.94
CA LYS A 80 11.12 -5.49 -10.17
C LYS A 80 9.76 -6.15 -10.46
N LEU A 81 8.85 -5.48 -11.16
CA LEU A 81 7.51 -6.02 -11.47
C LEU A 81 7.56 -7.01 -12.65
N PHE A 82 8.28 -8.12 -12.48
CA PHE A 82 8.52 -9.13 -13.52
C PHE A 82 7.27 -9.90 -14.00
N ARG A 83 6.14 -9.78 -13.28
CA ARG A 83 4.87 -10.44 -13.63
C ARG A 83 3.94 -9.56 -14.49
N ILE A 84 4.33 -8.32 -14.78
CA ILE A 84 3.49 -7.38 -15.54
C ILE A 84 3.24 -7.90 -16.95
N GLN A 85 1.97 -8.08 -17.27
CA GLN A 85 1.45 -8.40 -18.59
C GLN A 85 0.95 -7.14 -19.31
N THR A 86 0.47 -6.15 -18.55
CA THR A 86 -0.05 -4.90 -19.10
C THR A 86 0.43 -3.72 -18.29
N LEU A 87 1.11 -2.79 -18.95
CA LEU A 87 1.57 -1.52 -18.38
C LEU A 87 1.00 -0.38 -19.23
N GLY A 88 0.06 0.37 -18.68
CA GLY A 88 -0.52 1.55 -19.33
C GLY A 88 0.18 2.83 -18.87
N LEU A 89 0.87 3.53 -19.76
CA LEU A 89 1.56 4.79 -19.46
C LEU A 89 1.11 5.96 -20.35
N ALA A 90 0.11 5.75 -21.21
CA ALA A 90 -0.33 6.74 -22.20
C ALA A 90 -0.82 8.03 -21.52
N GLY A 91 -0.62 9.17 -22.17
CA GLY A 91 -1.06 10.47 -21.63
C GLY A 91 -0.26 10.96 -20.42
N ASN A 92 0.96 10.46 -20.21
CA ASN A 92 1.93 11.03 -19.27
C ASN A 92 3.01 11.83 -20.00
N PRO A 93 3.50 12.95 -19.41
CA PRO A 93 4.61 13.72 -19.96
C PRO A 93 5.97 13.06 -19.66
N LEU A 94 6.13 11.79 -20.02
CA LEU A 94 7.34 10.99 -19.76
C LEU A 94 8.56 11.62 -20.45
N SER A 95 9.73 11.43 -19.84
CA SER A 95 10.99 11.85 -20.45
C SER A 95 11.17 11.21 -21.84
N PRO A 96 11.89 11.87 -22.77
CA PRO A 96 12.10 11.35 -24.11
C PRO A 96 12.70 9.93 -24.14
N GLU A 97 13.57 9.62 -23.18
CA GLU A 97 14.20 8.30 -23.04
C GLU A 97 13.17 7.20 -22.71
N ILE A 98 12.38 7.41 -21.65
CA ILE A 98 11.35 6.47 -21.22
C ILE A 98 10.28 6.30 -22.32
N SER A 99 9.87 7.43 -22.92
CA SER A 99 8.90 7.43 -24.02
C SER A 99 9.42 6.65 -25.22
N LYS A 100 10.69 6.84 -25.61
CA LYS A 100 11.29 6.12 -26.72
C LYS A 100 11.24 4.61 -26.50
N ILE A 101 11.69 4.13 -25.35
CA ILE A 101 11.71 2.70 -25.03
C ILE A 101 10.29 2.12 -25.00
N TYR A 102 9.34 2.83 -24.39
CA TYR A 102 7.97 2.35 -24.24
C TYR A 102 7.21 2.17 -25.57
N HIS A 103 7.51 2.99 -26.58
CA HIS A 103 6.85 2.92 -27.89
C HIS A 103 7.52 1.94 -28.87
N GLU A 104 8.60 1.26 -28.47
CA GLU A 104 9.19 0.19 -29.28
C GLU A 104 8.36 -1.10 -29.24
N SER A 105 8.70 -2.06 -30.12
CA SER A 105 8.20 -3.43 -30.01
C SER A 105 8.52 -4.01 -28.63
N ASN A 106 7.51 -4.58 -27.97
CA ASN A 106 7.58 -5.04 -26.58
C ASN A 106 8.05 -3.95 -25.59
N GLY A 107 7.74 -2.67 -25.86
CA GLY A 107 8.27 -1.53 -25.14
C GLY A 107 7.99 -1.55 -23.62
N ALA A 108 6.86 -2.10 -23.18
CA ALA A 108 6.60 -2.31 -21.74
C ALA A 108 7.65 -3.22 -21.08
N HIS A 109 7.95 -4.36 -21.69
CA HIS A 109 8.95 -5.30 -21.17
C HIS A 109 10.35 -4.71 -21.24
N LYS A 110 10.70 -4.06 -22.37
CA LYS A 110 12.00 -3.39 -22.53
C LYS A 110 12.19 -2.28 -21.50
N LEU A 111 11.14 -1.51 -21.21
CA LEU A 111 11.18 -0.45 -20.22
C LEU A 111 11.41 -1.01 -18.81
N LEU A 112 10.69 -2.05 -18.43
CA LEU A 112 10.88 -2.70 -17.13
C LEU A 112 12.30 -3.29 -17.01
N GLN A 113 12.82 -3.90 -18.07
CA GLN A 113 14.19 -4.40 -18.10
C GLN A 113 15.21 -3.27 -17.96
N PHE A 114 15.04 -2.18 -18.72
CA PHE A 114 15.89 -0.99 -18.63
C PHE A 114 15.94 -0.42 -17.21
N LEU A 115 14.78 -0.31 -16.54
CA LEU A 115 14.69 0.17 -15.17
C LEU A 115 15.38 -0.79 -14.18
N LEU A 116 15.22 -2.10 -14.38
CA LEU A 116 15.86 -3.13 -13.55
C LEU A 116 17.39 -3.11 -13.69
N ASP A 117 17.90 -2.98 -14.91
CA ASP A 117 19.33 -2.92 -15.18
C ASP A 117 19.96 -1.68 -14.50
N HIS A 118 19.30 -0.52 -14.61
CA HIS A 118 19.74 0.72 -13.93
C HIS A 118 19.72 0.60 -12.41
N LEU A 119 18.70 -0.07 -11.85
CA LEU A 119 18.65 -0.34 -10.42
C LEU A 119 19.86 -1.17 -9.99
N ALA A 120 20.19 -2.22 -10.73
CA ALA A 120 21.31 -3.11 -10.41
C ALA A 120 22.67 -2.40 -10.52
N SER A 121 22.86 -1.50 -11.49
CA SER A 121 24.10 -0.74 -11.67
C SER A 121 24.40 0.27 -10.56
N GLN A 122 23.42 0.65 -9.73
CA GLN A 122 23.63 1.59 -8.62
C GLN A 122 24.34 0.96 -7.41
N PHE A 123 24.51 -0.37 -7.40
CA PHE A 123 25.06 -1.14 -6.27
C PHE A 123 26.48 -1.68 -6.51
N PHE A 124 27.17 -1.27 -7.59
CA PHE A 124 28.52 -1.72 -7.95
C PHE A 124 29.47 -0.56 -8.21
#